data_AF-W4PI98-F1
#
_entry.id   AF-W4PI98-F1
#
_cell.length_a   1.000
_cell.length_b   1.000
_cell.length_c   1.000
_cell.angle_alpha   90.00
_cell.angle_beta   90.00
_cell.angle_gamma   90.00
#
_symmetry.space_group_name_H-M   'P 1'
#
loop_
_entity.id
_entity.type
_entity.pdbx_description
1 polymer ?
#
loop_
_entity_poly.entity_id
_entity_poly.type
_entity_poly.pdbx_seq_one_letter_code
_entity_poly.pdbx_strand_id
1 'polypeptide(L)'
;MLQFLWKYVDELVGKGLEMSVMAKFFFYSALTLVPISLPLAILLASLITFGNFGERYELLAMKAAGISLIKIMRPLVFFVCGLVATSFYFQNVVGPIAQANLGTLIISMKQKSPELDIPEGVFYTTITDYNLKVEKKDRRTGMLYDVLIYNMKDGFENAHIIYADSGRMEMTADKQHLWLHLYSGDLFENLKSQNMKSDNVPYRRESFREKHMIIEFDSDFNMADASIMSNQSSAKNMKSLQVSIDSMKIIGDSVGRQYYLEMSEGVFRSPYGLSKEDTIKIKEANIRNYNIDSLYNIAPLMQKQKIISGAAGRVENLASDLTFKSYTMEGNDYSMRKHEIEWHKKITISLSCLVFFFIGAPLGGIIRKGGLGMPVIVSVLLFIVYYIIDNTGYKMARDGKWIVWMGVWTSTAVLAPLGTFLTYKSNKDSVVLNADAYMNWFRRIVGIRSVRHLFKKEVIIDDPDYNRIPADLEALTADCRMYASKNRLTKAPNYFRLWMSAEKDDEMIAINGKLEALVEEMSNTKSAALLNALNNYPIIPVSAHVRPFHIYWLNLAAGIIFPVGLFFYFRIWRSASGWPKIWSVS
;
A
#
# COMPACT_ATOMS: atom_id res chain seq x y z
N MET A 1 -9.33 1.62 -13.06
CA MET A 1 -9.25 2.59 -14.17
C MET A 1 -9.31 4.03 -13.67
N LEU A 2 -10.33 4.45 -12.92
CA LEU A 2 -10.48 5.86 -12.49
C LEU A 2 -9.23 6.43 -11.77
N GLN A 3 -8.66 5.70 -10.81
CA GLN A 3 -7.43 6.13 -10.12
C GLN A 3 -6.24 6.30 -11.07
N PHE A 4 -6.14 5.46 -12.10
CA PHE A 4 -5.11 5.57 -13.12
C PHE A 4 -5.30 6.83 -13.94
N LEU A 5 -6.54 7.16 -14.33
CA LEU A 5 -6.84 8.40 -15.05
C LEU A 5 -6.48 9.62 -14.21
N TRP A 6 -6.92 9.67 -12.95
CA TRP A 6 -6.59 10.75 -12.02
C TRP A 6 -5.09 10.97 -11.88
N LYS A 7 -4.29 9.89 -11.84
CA LYS A 7 -2.83 9.99 -11.78
C LYS A 7 -2.23 10.71 -13.00
N TYR A 8 -2.86 10.61 -14.16
CA TYR A 8 -2.38 11.17 -15.43
C TYR A 8 -3.28 12.32 -15.94
N VAL A 9 -4.18 12.86 -15.12
CA VAL A 9 -5.08 13.97 -15.51
C VAL A 9 -4.28 15.18 -15.96
N ASP A 10 -3.24 15.56 -15.23
CA ASP A 10 -2.39 16.72 -15.55
C ASP A 10 -1.61 16.53 -16.87
N GLU A 11 -1.37 15.27 -17.26
CA GLU A 11 -0.72 14.95 -18.53
C GLU A 11 -1.70 14.93 -19.72
N LEU A 12 -3.00 14.83 -19.46
CA LEU A 12 -4.05 14.73 -20.49
C LEU A 12 -4.79 16.05 -20.69
N VAL A 13 -5.08 16.78 -19.61
CA VAL A 13 -5.95 17.96 -19.62
C VAL A 13 -5.12 19.22 -19.92
N GLY A 14 -5.59 20.04 -20.87
CA GLY A 14 -5.00 21.35 -21.16
C GLY A 14 -3.81 21.35 -22.13
N LYS A 15 -3.37 20.18 -22.65
CA LYS A 15 -2.21 20.06 -23.55
C LYS A 15 -2.54 20.00 -25.05
N GLY A 16 -3.80 20.20 -25.45
CA GLY A 16 -4.21 20.15 -26.86
C GLY A 16 -3.85 18.84 -27.56
N LEU A 17 -4.01 17.71 -26.87
CA LEU A 17 -3.74 16.38 -27.43
C LEU A 17 -4.80 16.01 -28.46
N GLU A 18 -4.36 15.41 -29.57
CA GLU A 18 -5.27 14.89 -30.58
C GLU A 18 -6.11 13.75 -30.01
N MET A 19 -7.37 13.62 -30.44
CA MET A 19 -8.26 12.56 -29.98
C MET A 19 -7.69 11.15 -30.23
N SER A 20 -6.94 10.97 -31.32
CA SER A 20 -6.26 9.72 -31.65
C SER A 20 -5.20 9.32 -30.62
N VAL A 21 -4.45 10.29 -30.09
CA VAL A 21 -3.42 10.11 -29.05
C VAL A 21 -4.09 9.70 -27.72
N MET A 22 -5.17 10.37 -27.35
CA MET A 22 -5.95 10.01 -26.16
C MET A 22 -6.52 8.59 -26.28
N ALA A 23 -7.09 8.23 -27.44
CA ALA A 23 -7.61 6.88 -27.67
C ALA A 23 -6.51 5.81 -27.53
N LYS A 24 -5.31 6.04 -28.09
CA LYS A 24 -4.15 5.15 -27.90
C LYS A 24 -3.74 5.05 -26.44
N PHE A 25 -3.74 6.16 -25.70
CA PHE A 25 -3.44 6.18 -24.27
C PHE A 25 -4.42 5.31 -23.48
N PHE A 26 -5.74 5.50 -23.67
CA PHE A 26 -6.76 4.69 -22.99
C PHE A 26 -6.67 3.21 -23.37
N PHE A 27 -6.38 2.92 -24.65
CA PHE A 27 -6.24 1.55 -25.13
C PHE A 27 -5.06 0.82 -24.47
N TYR A 28 -3.87 1.41 -24.47
CA TYR A 28 -2.70 0.80 -23.80
C TYR A 28 -2.88 0.76 -22.28
N SER A 29 -3.48 1.78 -21.68
CA SER A 29 -3.81 1.79 -20.24
C SER A 29 -4.73 0.63 -19.87
N ALA A 30 -5.78 0.39 -20.66
CA ALA A 30 -6.68 -0.74 -20.44
C ALA A 30 -5.93 -2.07 -20.52
N LEU A 31 -5.11 -2.28 -21.55
CA LEU A 31 -4.30 -3.49 -21.72
C LEU A 31 -3.40 -3.78 -20.51
N THR A 32 -2.79 -2.75 -19.92
CA THR A 32 -1.94 -2.93 -18.72
C THR A 32 -2.72 -3.30 -17.45
N LEU A 33 -4.01 -2.95 -17.37
CA LEU A 33 -4.85 -3.19 -16.19
C LEU A 33 -5.58 -4.54 -16.22
N VAL A 34 -5.71 -5.18 -17.39
CA VAL A 34 -6.41 -6.47 -17.55
C VAL A 34 -5.85 -7.55 -16.60
N PRO A 35 -4.52 -7.80 -16.53
CA PRO A 35 -3.99 -8.86 -15.67
C PRO A 35 -4.25 -8.66 -14.18
N ILE A 36 -4.29 -7.41 -13.71
CA ILE A 36 -4.55 -7.07 -12.31
C ILE A 36 -6.04 -7.24 -11.97
N SER A 37 -6.91 -7.07 -12.97
CA SER A 37 -8.37 -7.12 -12.80
C SER A 37 -8.93 -8.55 -12.92
N LEU A 38 -8.23 -9.44 -13.62
CA LEU A 38 -8.67 -10.83 -13.84
C LEU A 38 -8.88 -11.64 -12.55
N PRO A 39 -7.97 -11.66 -11.56
CA PRO A 39 -8.14 -12.46 -10.35
C PRO A 39 -9.33 -11.98 -9.50
N LEU A 40 -9.55 -10.66 -9.45
CA LEU A 40 -10.71 -10.06 -8.78
C LEU A 40 -12.02 -10.44 -9.48
N ALA A 41 -12.04 -10.40 -10.82
CA ALA A 41 -13.21 -10.78 -11.60
C ALA A 41 -13.56 -12.27 -11.39
N ILE A 42 -12.56 -13.15 -11.35
CA ILE A 42 -12.75 -14.59 -11.10
C ILE A 42 -13.24 -14.85 -9.68
N LEU A 43 -12.70 -14.15 -8.67
CA LEU A 43 -13.17 -14.23 -7.29
C LEU A 43 -14.67 -13.88 -7.20
N LEU A 44 -15.05 -12.73 -7.76
CA LEU A 44 -16.42 -12.23 -7.72
C LEU A 44 -17.37 -13.13 -8.53
N ALA A 45 -16.97 -13.54 -9.73
CA ALA A 45 -17.77 -14.44 -10.57
C ALA A 45 -17.99 -15.80 -9.90
N SER A 46 -16.96 -16.40 -9.30
CA SER A 46 -17.08 -17.68 -8.59
C SER A 46 -17.96 -17.56 -7.35
N LEU A 47 -17.80 -16.50 -6.55
CA LEU A 47 -18.65 -16.24 -5.39
C LEU A 47 -20.13 -16.09 -5.77
N ILE A 48 -20.43 -15.32 -6.80
CA ILE A 48 -21.81 -15.10 -7.26
C ILE A 48 -22.40 -16.39 -7.84
N THR A 49 -21.64 -17.12 -8.67
CA THR A 49 -22.13 -18.35 -9.31
C THR A 49 -22.47 -19.41 -8.28
N PHE A 50 -21.54 -19.71 -7.36
CA PHE A 50 -21.77 -20.71 -6.31
C PHE A 50 -22.74 -20.20 -5.22
N GLY A 51 -22.80 -18.90 -4.97
CA GLY A 51 -23.82 -18.27 -4.12
C GLY A 51 -25.22 -18.48 -4.67
N ASN A 52 -25.43 -18.22 -5.96
CA ASN A 52 -26.71 -18.43 -6.64
C ASN A 52 -27.10 -19.91 -6.63
N PHE A 53 -26.16 -20.84 -6.85
CA PHE A 53 -26.43 -22.28 -6.71
C PHE A 53 -26.82 -22.66 -5.28
N GLY A 54 -26.25 -22.00 -4.27
CA GLY A 54 -26.64 -22.16 -2.88
C GLY A 54 -28.04 -21.62 -2.56
N GLU A 55 -28.37 -20.44 -3.09
CA GLU A 55 -29.65 -19.75 -2.87
C GLU A 55 -30.83 -20.47 -3.55
N ARG A 56 -30.62 -20.98 -4.77
CA ARG A 56 -31.62 -21.75 -5.52
C ARG A 56 -31.73 -23.22 -5.10
N TYR A 57 -31.03 -23.62 -4.04
CA TYR A 57 -30.91 -25.02 -3.59
C TYR A 57 -30.37 -26.01 -4.63
N GLU A 58 -29.85 -25.55 -5.77
CA GLU A 58 -29.25 -26.39 -6.82
C GLU A 58 -27.99 -27.10 -6.30
N LEU A 59 -27.15 -26.38 -5.54
CA LEU A 59 -25.96 -26.95 -4.91
C LEU A 59 -26.32 -28.03 -3.88
N LEU A 60 -27.41 -27.82 -3.13
CA LEU A 60 -27.89 -28.76 -2.13
C LEU A 60 -28.46 -30.02 -2.80
N ALA A 61 -29.21 -29.87 -3.88
CA ALA A 61 -29.74 -30.98 -4.67
C ALA A 61 -28.61 -31.84 -5.27
N MET A 62 -27.57 -31.21 -5.84
CA MET A 62 -26.41 -31.93 -6.37
C MET A 62 -25.64 -32.70 -5.29
N LYS A 63 -25.44 -32.11 -4.11
CA LYS A 63 -24.77 -32.79 -2.99
C LYS A 63 -25.63 -33.94 -2.44
N ALA A 64 -26.96 -33.79 -2.39
CA ALA A 64 -27.88 -34.85 -2.00
C ALA A 64 -27.85 -36.05 -2.98
N ALA A 65 -27.57 -35.80 -4.26
CA ALA A 65 -27.33 -36.86 -5.26
C ALA A 65 -25.94 -37.54 -5.13
N GLY A 66 -25.17 -37.24 -4.09
CA GLY A 66 -23.85 -37.81 -3.85
C GLY A 66 -22.72 -37.19 -4.67
N ILE A 67 -22.96 -36.06 -5.34
CA ILE A 67 -21.95 -35.34 -6.11
C ILE A 67 -21.15 -34.43 -5.16
N SER A 68 -19.85 -34.70 -5.02
CA SER A 68 -18.97 -33.86 -4.21
C SER A 68 -18.78 -32.46 -4.82
N LEU A 69 -18.51 -31.45 -4.00
CA LEU A 69 -18.31 -30.07 -4.45
C LEU A 69 -17.18 -29.97 -5.49
N ILE A 70 -16.13 -30.77 -5.32
CA ILE A 70 -14.97 -30.81 -6.22
C ILE A 70 -15.37 -31.30 -7.63
N LYS A 71 -16.30 -32.26 -7.74
CA LYS A 71 -16.82 -32.71 -9.04
C LYS A 71 -17.61 -31.60 -9.73
N ILE A 72 -18.42 -30.85 -8.98
CA ILE A 72 -19.19 -29.70 -9.49
C ILE A 72 -18.24 -28.60 -9.99
N MET A 73 -17.13 -28.36 -9.28
CA MET A 73 -16.12 -27.36 -9.66
C MET A 73 -15.26 -27.77 -10.87
N ARG A 74 -15.12 -29.06 -11.19
CA ARG A 74 -14.19 -29.57 -12.22
C ARG A 74 -14.30 -28.88 -13.60
N PRO A 75 -15.48 -28.71 -14.23
CA PRO A 75 -15.57 -28.01 -15.51
C PRO A 75 -15.13 -26.54 -15.41
N LEU A 76 -15.42 -25.88 -14.28
CA LEU A 76 -14.99 -24.51 -14.03
C LEU A 76 -13.48 -24.40 -13.78
N VAL A 77 -12.88 -25.39 -13.11
CA VAL A 77 -11.41 -25.46 -12.95
C VAL A 77 -10.72 -25.50 -14.31
N PHE A 78 -11.21 -26.33 -15.24
CA PHE A 78 -10.65 -26.40 -16.59
C PHE A 78 -10.75 -25.05 -17.33
N PHE A 79 -11.89 -24.38 -17.23
CA PHE A 79 -12.09 -23.04 -17.77
C PHE A 79 -11.12 -22.02 -17.15
N VAL A 80 -10.98 -22.02 -15.81
CA VAL A 80 -10.06 -21.13 -15.09
C VAL A 80 -8.60 -21.41 -15.44
N CYS A 81 -8.20 -22.67 -15.64
CA CYS A 81 -6.86 -23.00 -16.15
C CYS A 81 -6.60 -22.38 -17.53
N GLY A 82 -7.61 -22.35 -18.42
CA GLY A 82 -7.55 -21.61 -19.67
C GLY A 82 -7.34 -20.11 -19.45
N LEU A 83 -8.07 -19.50 -18.51
CA LEU A 83 -7.89 -18.09 -18.14
C LEU A 83 -6.50 -17.79 -17.54
N VAL A 84 -5.92 -18.72 -16.77
CA VAL A 84 -4.55 -18.61 -16.24
C VAL A 84 -3.54 -18.56 -17.40
N ALA A 85 -3.68 -19.45 -18.39
CA ALA A 85 -2.81 -19.45 -19.57
C ALA A 85 -2.95 -18.16 -20.39
N THR A 86 -4.19 -17.68 -20.59
CA THR A 86 -4.47 -16.40 -21.24
C THR A 86 -3.87 -15.23 -20.45
N SER A 87 -3.99 -15.22 -19.12
CA SER A 87 -3.40 -14.20 -18.25
C SER A 87 -1.89 -14.18 -18.35
N PHE A 88 -1.25 -15.36 -18.35
CA PHE A 88 0.19 -15.48 -18.52
C PHE A 88 0.65 -14.98 -19.90
N TYR A 89 -0.06 -15.36 -20.97
CA TYR A 89 0.21 -14.84 -22.31
C TYR A 89 0.09 -13.31 -22.35
N PHE A 90 -0.96 -12.76 -21.74
CA PHE A 90 -1.17 -11.32 -21.64
C PHE A 90 -0.01 -10.65 -20.91
N GLN A 91 0.46 -11.21 -19.79
CA GLN A 91 1.56 -10.62 -19.01
C GLN A 91 2.93 -10.81 -19.64
N ASN A 92 3.13 -11.85 -20.43
CA ASN A 92 4.42 -12.14 -21.06
C ASN A 92 4.59 -11.44 -22.41
N VAL A 93 3.51 -11.24 -23.18
CA VAL A 93 3.56 -10.70 -24.55
C VAL A 93 2.89 -9.33 -24.63
N VAL A 94 1.59 -9.26 -24.31
CA VAL A 94 0.78 -8.06 -24.54
C VAL A 94 1.13 -6.93 -23.57
N GLY A 95 1.32 -7.26 -22.29
CA GLY A 95 1.63 -6.34 -21.21
C GLY A 95 2.92 -5.57 -21.44
N PRO A 96 4.06 -6.23 -21.74
CA PRO A 96 5.32 -5.56 -22.04
C PRO A 96 5.21 -4.56 -23.19
N ILE A 97 4.55 -4.95 -24.29
CA ILE A 97 4.31 -4.09 -25.45
C ILE A 97 3.43 -2.89 -25.06
N ALA A 98 2.35 -3.14 -24.32
CA ALA A 98 1.47 -2.08 -23.85
C ALA A 98 2.17 -1.13 -22.88
N GLN A 99 3.01 -1.63 -21.96
CA GLN A 99 3.80 -0.81 -21.03
C GLN A 99 4.85 0.03 -21.75
N ALA A 100 5.54 -0.54 -22.76
CA ALA A 100 6.51 0.19 -23.57
C ALA A 100 5.84 1.33 -24.34
N ASN A 101 4.74 1.05 -25.04
CA ASN A 101 4.01 2.06 -25.80
C ASN A 101 3.36 3.11 -24.90
N LEU A 102 2.80 2.70 -23.75
CA LEU A 102 2.22 3.62 -22.78
C LEU A 102 3.27 4.54 -22.15
N GLY A 103 4.42 4.00 -21.76
CA GLY A 103 5.53 4.78 -21.20
C GLY A 103 6.10 5.77 -22.22
N THR A 104 6.28 5.32 -23.46
CA THR A 104 6.72 6.18 -24.57
C THR A 104 5.72 7.30 -24.84
N LEU A 105 4.42 6.97 -24.87
CA LEU A 105 3.34 7.92 -25.07
C LEU A 105 3.28 8.97 -23.96
N ILE A 106 3.41 8.54 -22.70
CA ILE A 106 3.50 9.44 -21.54
C ILE A 106 4.66 10.41 -21.68
N ILE A 107 5.84 9.91 -22.05
CA ILE A 107 7.04 10.76 -22.25
C ILE A 107 6.80 11.77 -23.38
N SER A 108 6.27 11.34 -24.53
CA SER A 108 5.94 12.26 -25.63
C SER A 108 4.86 13.28 -25.26
N MET A 109 3.85 12.90 -24.46
CA MET A 109 2.83 13.84 -23.96
C MET A 109 3.41 14.85 -22.96
N LYS A 110 4.43 14.47 -22.19
CA LYS A 110 5.18 15.42 -21.35
C LYS A 110 5.98 16.40 -22.18
N GLN A 111 6.64 15.92 -23.23
CA GLN A 111 7.44 16.74 -24.13
C GLN A 111 6.58 17.71 -24.96
N LYS A 112 5.32 17.40 -25.31
CA LYS A 112 4.50 18.29 -26.14
C LYS A 112 4.17 19.66 -25.50
N SER A 113 4.13 19.78 -24.17
CA SER A 113 3.76 21.04 -23.50
C SER A 113 4.51 21.24 -22.18
N PRO A 114 5.82 21.60 -22.24
CA PRO A 114 6.65 21.81 -21.05
C PRO A 114 6.21 23.05 -20.23
N GLU A 115 5.59 24.04 -20.87
CA GLU A 115 5.09 25.27 -20.23
C GLU A 115 4.08 25.00 -19.09
N LEU A 116 3.29 23.92 -19.23
CA LEU A 116 2.28 23.55 -18.24
C LEU A 116 2.88 22.89 -16.99
N ASP A 117 4.05 22.24 -17.11
CA ASP A 117 4.59 21.26 -16.15
C ASP A 117 5.75 21.81 -15.29
N ILE A 118 6.09 23.11 -15.40
CA ILE A 118 7.09 23.73 -14.51
C ILE A 118 6.50 23.79 -13.08
N PRO A 119 7.07 23.06 -12.10
CA PRO A 119 6.62 23.08 -10.72
C PRO A 119 6.99 24.40 -10.03
N GLU A 120 6.12 24.89 -9.16
CA GLU A 120 6.40 26.06 -8.32
C GLU A 120 7.38 25.69 -7.19
N GLY A 121 8.38 26.54 -6.96
CA GLY A 121 9.35 26.42 -5.86
C GLY A 121 10.44 25.34 -6.04
N VAL A 122 10.45 24.60 -7.16
CA VAL A 122 11.40 23.51 -7.43
C VAL A 122 12.16 23.75 -8.73
N PHE A 123 13.40 23.30 -8.82
CA PHE A 123 14.18 23.34 -10.06
C PHE A 123 13.63 22.33 -11.09
N TYR A 124 13.23 22.84 -12.24
CA TYR A 124 12.85 22.12 -13.44
C TYR A 124 14.08 21.89 -14.33
N THR A 125 14.47 20.63 -14.51
CA THR A 125 15.71 20.22 -15.21
C THR A 125 15.43 19.46 -16.51
N THR A 126 14.18 19.48 -17.00
CA THR A 126 13.75 18.70 -18.18
C THR A 126 14.10 19.39 -19.49
N ILE A 127 14.39 20.69 -19.47
CA ILE A 127 14.88 21.42 -20.64
C ILE A 127 16.39 21.16 -20.72
N THR A 128 16.86 20.59 -21.84
CA THR A 128 18.28 20.32 -22.06
C THR A 128 19.11 21.58 -21.86
N ASP A 129 20.18 21.50 -21.08
CA ASP A 129 21.12 22.60 -20.75
C ASP A 129 20.55 23.76 -19.91
N TYR A 130 19.28 23.72 -19.48
CA TYR A 130 18.67 24.77 -18.67
C TYR A 130 18.01 24.22 -17.39
N ASN A 131 18.38 24.76 -16.22
CA ASN A 131 17.66 24.52 -14.97
C ASN A 131 16.85 25.76 -14.59
N LEU A 132 15.53 25.64 -14.57
CA LEU A 132 14.59 26.73 -14.34
C LEU A 132 13.91 26.55 -12.97
N LYS A 133 13.91 27.58 -12.12
CA LYS A 133 13.08 27.65 -10.91
C LYS A 133 12.13 28.83 -11.05
N VAL A 134 10.86 28.60 -10.74
CA VAL A 134 9.82 29.64 -10.68
C VAL A 134 9.17 29.56 -9.32
N GLU A 135 9.09 30.67 -8.58
CA GLU A 135 8.47 30.65 -7.25
C GLU A 135 6.95 30.59 -7.33
N LYS A 136 6.35 31.35 -8.26
CA LYS A 136 4.90 31.42 -8.43
C LYS A 136 4.51 31.56 -9.90
N LYS A 137 3.44 30.90 -10.31
CA LYS A 137 2.93 30.92 -11.69
C LYS A 137 1.45 31.27 -11.72
N ASP A 138 1.07 32.20 -12.60
CA ASP A 138 -0.32 32.45 -12.92
C ASP A 138 -0.73 31.62 -14.14
N ARG A 139 -1.57 30.61 -13.91
CA ARG A 139 -2.06 29.68 -14.96
C ARG A 139 -2.96 30.35 -15.99
N ARG A 140 -3.59 31.50 -15.67
CA ARG A 140 -4.54 32.16 -16.58
C ARG A 140 -3.83 33.08 -17.57
N THR A 141 -2.76 33.73 -17.12
CA THR A 141 -1.98 34.68 -17.94
C THR A 141 -0.71 34.05 -18.52
N GLY A 142 -0.24 32.92 -17.97
CA GLY A 142 1.02 32.29 -18.36
C GLY A 142 2.25 33.00 -17.78
N MET A 143 2.07 33.96 -16.87
CA MET A 143 3.15 34.70 -16.23
C MET A 143 3.79 33.86 -15.13
N LEU A 144 5.12 33.89 -15.11
CA LEU A 144 6.02 33.29 -14.13
C LEU A 144 6.59 34.43 -13.29
N TYR A 145 6.65 34.26 -11.97
CA TYR A 145 7.20 35.25 -11.03
C TYR A 145 8.37 34.64 -10.27
N ASP A 146 9.37 35.48 -10.00
CA ASP A 146 10.65 35.10 -9.40
C ASP A 146 11.29 33.93 -10.16
N VAL A 147 11.72 34.24 -11.37
CA VAL A 147 12.30 33.27 -12.30
C VAL A 147 13.81 33.24 -12.15
N LEU A 148 14.35 32.07 -11.82
CA LEU A 148 15.79 31.82 -11.77
C LEU A 148 16.15 30.75 -12.79
N ILE A 149 17.12 31.04 -13.65
CA ILE A 149 17.55 30.17 -14.76
C ILE A 149 19.04 29.97 -14.65
N TYR A 150 19.47 28.71 -14.66
CA TYR A 150 20.86 28.34 -14.88
C TYR A 150 20.99 27.81 -16.31
N ASN A 151 21.71 28.53 -17.15
CA ASN A 151 22.13 28.06 -18.47
C ASN A 151 23.50 27.38 -18.33
N MET A 152 23.56 26.09 -18.65
CA MET A 152 24.76 25.26 -18.57
C MET A 152 25.31 24.83 -19.93
N LYS A 153 24.86 25.46 -21.02
CA LYS A 153 25.30 25.16 -22.40
C LYS A 153 26.82 25.25 -22.57
N ASP A 154 27.47 26.20 -21.88
CA ASP A 154 28.92 26.43 -21.93
C ASP A 154 29.70 25.63 -20.85
N GLY A 155 29.04 24.66 -20.19
CA GLY A 155 29.59 23.82 -19.13
C GLY A 155 29.30 24.34 -17.71
N PHE A 156 29.36 23.45 -16.72
CA PHE A 156 29.00 23.75 -15.32
C PHE A 156 29.79 24.93 -14.73
N GLU A 157 31.05 25.08 -15.13
CA GLU A 157 31.93 26.11 -14.60
C GLU A 157 31.72 27.52 -15.20
N ASN A 158 31.06 27.61 -16.36
CA ASN A 158 30.78 28.86 -17.07
C ASN A 158 29.27 29.16 -17.13
N ALA A 159 28.50 28.59 -16.21
CA ALA A 159 27.05 28.72 -16.24
C ALA A 159 26.59 30.19 -16.16
N HIS A 160 25.65 30.58 -17.01
CA HIS A 160 25.00 31.89 -16.90
C HIS A 160 23.81 31.77 -15.95
N ILE A 161 23.76 32.63 -14.95
CA ILE A 161 22.67 32.69 -13.97
C ILE A 161 21.81 33.88 -14.32
N ILE A 162 20.54 33.65 -14.65
CA ILE A 162 19.58 34.68 -14.99
C ILE A 162 18.53 34.72 -13.90
N TYR A 163 18.36 35.87 -13.27
CA TYR A 163 17.29 36.11 -12.30
C TYR A 163 16.37 37.20 -12.83
N ALA A 164 15.06 36.99 -12.82
CA ALA A 164 14.06 37.95 -13.29
C ALA A 164 12.85 37.98 -12.36
N ASP A 165 12.30 39.17 -12.12
CA ASP A 165 11.11 39.37 -11.28
C ASP A 165 9.87 38.71 -11.91
N SER A 166 9.73 38.82 -13.24
CA SER A 166 8.70 38.11 -13.96
C SER A 166 9.16 37.62 -15.33
N GLY A 167 8.46 36.64 -15.87
CA GLY A 167 8.70 36.13 -17.21
C GLY A 167 7.48 35.46 -17.80
N ARG A 168 7.52 35.22 -19.10
CA ARG A 168 6.51 34.48 -19.83
C ARG A 168 7.18 33.54 -20.80
N MET A 169 6.68 32.32 -20.86
CA MET A 169 7.17 31.30 -21.77
C MET A 169 6.10 31.08 -22.84
N GLU A 170 6.50 31.16 -24.11
CA GLU A 170 5.63 30.95 -25.26
C GLU A 170 6.35 30.06 -26.28
N MET A 171 5.59 29.17 -26.94
CA MET A 171 6.08 28.44 -28.09
C MET A 171 6.03 29.33 -29.34
N THR A 172 7.07 29.28 -30.15
CA THR A 172 7.10 29.94 -31.45
C THR A 172 6.06 29.31 -32.40
N ALA A 173 5.54 30.08 -33.36
CA ALA A 173 4.54 29.59 -34.32
C ALA A 173 5.01 28.38 -35.15
N ASP A 174 6.32 28.26 -35.35
CA ASP A 174 7.00 27.14 -36.00
C ASP A 174 7.09 25.88 -35.13
N LYS A 175 6.73 25.98 -33.83
CA LYS A 175 6.77 24.89 -32.86
C LYS A 175 8.16 24.31 -32.60
N GLN A 176 9.23 24.97 -33.04
CA GLN A 176 10.62 24.49 -32.94
C GLN A 176 11.46 25.26 -31.93
N HIS A 177 10.91 26.32 -31.36
CA HIS A 177 11.62 27.18 -30.44
C HIS A 177 10.70 27.64 -29.32
N LEU A 178 11.22 27.57 -28.09
CA LEU A 178 10.54 28.05 -26.91
C LEU A 178 11.11 29.43 -26.56
N TRP A 179 10.26 30.45 -26.68
CA TRP A 179 10.54 31.84 -26.40
C TRP A 179 10.29 32.13 -24.93
N LEU A 180 11.34 32.56 -24.24
CA LEU A 180 11.24 33.02 -22.87
C LEU A 180 11.45 34.53 -22.84
N HIS A 181 10.38 35.23 -22.49
CA HIS A 181 10.36 36.66 -22.23
C HIS A 181 10.63 36.85 -20.74
N LEU A 182 11.68 37.58 -20.39
CA LEU A 182 12.04 37.90 -19.01
C LEU A 182 11.96 39.40 -18.82
N TYR A 183 11.35 39.82 -17.72
CA TYR A 183 11.11 41.21 -17.38
C TYR A 183 11.81 41.54 -16.06
N SER A 184 12.52 42.67 -16.06
CA SER A 184 13.21 43.24 -14.90
C SER A 184 14.10 42.22 -14.18
N GLY A 185 15.32 42.04 -14.68
CA GLY A 185 16.22 41.02 -14.15
C GLY A 185 17.70 41.34 -14.31
N ASP A 186 18.52 40.42 -13.82
CA ASP A 186 19.97 40.45 -13.87
C ASP A 186 20.48 39.12 -14.43
N LEU A 187 21.42 39.20 -15.36
CA LEU A 187 22.22 38.06 -15.82
C LEU A 187 23.62 38.17 -15.23
N PHE A 188 24.10 37.07 -14.66
CA PHE A 188 25.45 36.91 -14.15
C PHE A 188 26.18 35.85 -14.98
N GLU A 189 27.40 36.18 -15.39
CA GLU A 189 28.29 35.29 -16.13
C GLU A 189 29.70 35.36 -15.54
N ASN A 190 30.33 34.20 -15.38
CA ASN A 190 31.72 34.13 -14.97
C ASN A 190 32.64 34.33 -16.17
N LEU A 191 33.54 35.30 -16.10
CA LEU A 191 34.55 35.52 -17.14
C LEU A 191 35.78 34.68 -16.79
N LYS A 192 35.77 33.39 -17.12
CA LYS A 192 36.99 32.58 -17.01
C LYS A 192 37.99 33.00 -18.08
N SER A 193 39.03 33.74 -17.69
CA SER A 193 40.28 33.71 -18.43
C SER A 193 41.01 32.42 -18.09
N GLN A 194 41.42 31.66 -19.12
CA GLN A 194 41.91 30.28 -19.04
C GLN A 194 43.17 30.05 -18.16
N ASN A 195 43.69 31.02 -17.40
CA ASN A 195 45.01 30.89 -16.76
C ASN A 195 45.24 31.56 -15.40
N MET A 196 44.21 32.02 -14.66
CA MET A 196 44.43 32.61 -13.33
C MET A 196 43.75 31.84 -12.20
N LYS A 197 44.55 31.07 -11.43
CA LYS A 197 44.25 30.66 -10.05
C LYS A 197 44.26 31.90 -9.15
N SER A 198 43.25 32.74 -9.27
CA SER A 198 43.01 33.91 -8.42
C SER A 198 41.72 33.67 -7.64
N ASP A 199 41.74 33.92 -6.33
CA ASP A 199 40.57 33.85 -5.44
C ASP A 199 39.43 34.79 -5.89
N ASN A 200 39.73 35.78 -6.75
CA ASN A 200 38.74 36.65 -7.38
C ASN A 200 38.52 36.26 -8.84
N VAL A 201 37.41 35.58 -9.12
CA VAL A 201 36.92 35.36 -10.49
C VAL A 201 36.13 36.60 -10.92
N PRO A 202 36.55 37.33 -11.96
CA PRO A 202 35.77 38.45 -12.47
C PRO A 202 34.45 37.93 -13.04
N TYR A 203 33.34 38.57 -12.67
CA TYR A 203 32.02 38.27 -13.20
C TYR A 203 31.49 39.47 -13.99
N ARG A 204 30.69 39.17 -15.02
CA ARG A 204 29.92 40.14 -15.77
C ARG A 204 28.49 40.12 -15.23
N ARG A 205 27.96 41.30 -14.87
CA ARG A 205 26.55 41.49 -14.57
C ARG A 205 25.92 42.34 -15.67
N GLU A 206 24.82 41.86 -16.21
CA GLU A 206 23.98 42.57 -17.17
C GLU A 206 22.59 42.76 -16.57
N SER A 207 22.23 43.99 -16.22
CA SER A 207 20.87 44.33 -15.78
C SER A 207 20.00 44.66 -16.98
N PHE A 208 18.83 44.05 -17.08
CA PHE A 208 17.91 44.23 -18.21
C PHE A 208 16.49 44.55 -17.73
N ARG A 209 15.80 45.41 -18.49
CA ARG A 209 14.36 45.65 -18.31
C ARG A 209 13.53 44.58 -19.01
N GLU A 210 13.98 44.15 -20.18
CA GLU A 210 13.34 43.10 -20.96
C GLU A 210 14.45 42.30 -21.67
N LYS A 211 14.34 40.98 -21.63
CA LYS A 211 15.27 40.06 -22.27
C LYS A 211 14.51 38.90 -22.88
N HIS A 212 14.80 38.61 -24.14
CA HIS A 212 14.23 37.47 -24.85
C HIS A 212 15.32 36.44 -25.08
N MET A 213 15.02 35.20 -24.74
CA MET A 213 15.88 34.07 -25.03
C MET A 213 15.09 33.00 -25.76
N ILE A 214 15.76 32.39 -26.73
CA ILE A 214 15.21 31.35 -27.57
C ILE A 214 15.91 30.06 -27.17
N ILE A 215 15.12 29.07 -26.76
CA ILE A 215 15.59 27.73 -26.47
C ILE A 215 15.13 26.85 -27.64
N GLU A 216 16.06 26.18 -28.32
CA GLU A 216 15.72 25.20 -29.35
C GLU A 216 14.87 24.09 -28.72
N PHE A 217 13.66 23.90 -29.25
CA PHE A 217 12.68 22.99 -28.68
C PHE A 217 11.73 22.46 -29.76
N ASP A 218 11.89 21.21 -30.19
CA ASP A 218 10.96 20.57 -31.11
C ASP A 218 9.68 20.11 -30.38
N SER A 219 8.56 20.77 -30.66
CA SER A 219 7.24 20.44 -30.10
C SER A 219 6.35 19.62 -31.04
N ASP A 220 6.84 19.22 -32.22
CA ASP A 220 6.14 18.23 -33.01
C ASP A 220 6.03 16.92 -32.22
N PHE A 221 4.84 16.32 -32.26
CA PHE A 221 4.61 15.04 -31.58
C PHE A 221 5.37 13.95 -32.32
N ASN A 222 6.64 13.79 -31.95
CA ASN A 222 7.44 12.64 -32.31
C ASN A 222 7.31 11.63 -31.17
N MET A 223 6.90 10.41 -31.54
CA MET A 223 6.89 9.33 -30.57
C MET A 223 8.31 9.16 -30.07
N ALA A 224 8.51 9.29 -28.76
CA ALA A 224 9.83 9.18 -28.16
C ALA A 224 10.43 7.83 -28.57
N ASP A 225 11.75 7.75 -28.68
CA ASP A 225 12.37 6.50 -29.10
C ASP A 225 11.96 5.38 -28.12
N ALA A 226 11.35 4.32 -28.65
CA ALA A 226 10.92 3.18 -27.87
C ALA A 226 12.10 2.50 -27.15
N SER A 227 13.33 2.75 -27.59
CA SER A 227 14.57 2.35 -26.91
C SER A 227 14.66 2.87 -25.47
N ILE A 228 14.07 4.03 -25.15
CA ILE A 228 14.07 4.59 -23.79
C ILE A 228 13.36 3.64 -22.82
N MET A 229 12.29 2.98 -23.28
CA MET A 229 11.54 2.00 -22.50
C MET A 229 12.18 0.62 -22.50
N SER A 230 13.16 0.36 -23.37
CA SER A 230 13.80 -0.97 -23.48
C SER A 230 14.53 -1.39 -22.20
N ASN A 231 15.01 -0.43 -21.39
CA ASN A 231 15.67 -0.70 -20.11
C ASN A 231 14.69 -0.90 -18.94
N GLN A 232 13.43 -0.50 -19.11
CA GLN A 232 12.40 -0.60 -18.08
C GLN A 232 12.01 -2.09 -17.86
N SER A 233 12.03 -2.57 -16.61
CA SER A 233 11.69 -3.97 -16.31
C SER A 233 10.25 -4.33 -16.70
N SER A 234 9.29 -3.41 -16.53
CA SER A 234 7.87 -3.64 -16.86
C SER A 234 7.59 -3.76 -18.36
N ALA A 235 8.50 -3.27 -19.21
CA ALA A 235 8.40 -3.32 -20.67
C ALA A 235 9.05 -4.58 -21.29
N LYS A 236 9.54 -5.50 -20.45
CA LYS A 236 10.24 -6.71 -20.88
C LYS A 236 9.39 -7.98 -20.74
N ASN A 237 9.57 -8.91 -21.67
CA ASN A 237 9.04 -10.25 -21.57
C ASN A 237 9.95 -11.12 -20.68
N MET A 238 9.50 -12.32 -20.34
CA MET A 238 10.22 -13.20 -19.42
C MET A 238 11.66 -13.53 -19.88
N LYS A 239 11.84 -13.76 -21.19
CA LYS A 239 13.14 -14.11 -21.77
C LYS A 239 14.11 -12.92 -21.74
N SER A 240 13.64 -11.73 -22.11
CA SER A 240 14.46 -10.52 -22.08
C SER A 240 14.77 -10.06 -20.66
N LEU A 241 13.85 -10.29 -19.71
CA LEU A 241 14.11 -10.10 -18.27
C LEU A 241 15.26 -10.98 -17.81
N GLN A 242 15.25 -12.27 -18.14
CA GLN A 242 16.31 -13.21 -17.75
C GLN A 242 17.67 -12.79 -18.31
N VAL A 243 17.76 -12.48 -19.60
CA VAL A 243 19.00 -11.97 -20.22
C VAL A 243 19.50 -10.68 -19.56
N SER A 244 18.59 -9.81 -19.13
CA SER A 244 18.95 -8.58 -18.42
C SER A 244 19.48 -8.88 -17.01
N ILE A 245 18.85 -9.81 -16.29
CA ILE A 245 19.28 -10.25 -14.96
C ILE A 245 20.68 -10.85 -15.03
N ASP A 246 20.92 -11.76 -15.99
CA ASP A 246 22.21 -12.41 -16.18
C ASP A 246 23.30 -11.39 -16.52
N SER A 247 23.01 -10.44 -17.41
CA SER A 247 23.93 -9.34 -17.75
C SER A 247 24.25 -8.45 -16.54
N MET A 248 23.23 -8.00 -15.79
CA MET A 248 23.42 -7.14 -14.60
C MET A 248 24.19 -7.85 -13.50
N LYS A 249 24.00 -9.17 -13.36
CA LYS A 249 24.74 -9.99 -12.41
C LYS A 249 26.23 -10.06 -12.77
N ILE A 250 26.54 -10.34 -14.04
CA ILE A 250 27.93 -10.39 -14.52
C ILE A 250 28.63 -9.04 -14.35
N ILE A 251 27.94 -7.94 -14.71
CA ILE A 251 28.46 -6.57 -14.55
C ILE A 251 28.68 -6.25 -13.08
N GLY A 252 27.69 -6.54 -12.22
CA GLY A 252 27.79 -6.35 -10.77
C GLY A 252 28.95 -7.11 -10.15
N ASP A 253 29.10 -8.39 -10.48
CA ASP A 253 30.19 -9.24 -9.99
C ASP A 253 31.57 -8.73 -10.45
N SER A 254 31.68 -8.30 -11.70
CA SER A 254 32.94 -7.80 -12.27
C SER A 254 33.36 -6.47 -11.63
N VAL A 255 32.42 -5.53 -11.51
CA VAL A 255 32.66 -4.23 -10.88
C VAL A 255 32.93 -4.39 -9.38
N GLY A 256 32.17 -5.23 -8.69
CA GLY A 256 32.39 -5.53 -7.26
C GLY A 256 33.76 -6.15 -7.00
N ARG A 257 34.21 -7.08 -7.86
CA ARG A 257 35.56 -7.65 -7.77
C ARG A 257 36.64 -6.59 -8.00
N GLN A 258 36.43 -5.68 -8.95
CA GLN A 258 37.37 -4.59 -9.20
C GLN A 258 37.48 -3.65 -7.99
N TYR A 259 36.35 -3.26 -7.39
CA TYR A 259 36.34 -2.45 -6.17
C TYR A 259 37.02 -3.15 -4.99
N TYR A 260 36.82 -4.47 -4.85
CA TYR A 260 37.51 -5.27 -3.84
C TYR A 260 39.03 -5.25 -4.04
N LEU A 261 39.50 -5.47 -5.27
CA LEU A 261 40.94 -5.44 -5.59
C LEU A 261 41.54 -4.06 -5.30
N GLU A 262 40.89 -3.00 -5.78
CA GLU A 262 41.32 -1.62 -5.57
C GLU A 262 41.42 -1.26 -4.07
N MET A 263 40.43 -1.70 -3.27
CA MET A 263 40.44 -1.49 -1.82
C MET A 263 41.56 -2.27 -1.13
N SER A 264 41.76 -3.53 -1.54
CA SER A 264 42.79 -4.41 -0.99
C SER A 264 44.21 -3.92 -1.31
N GLU A 265 44.40 -3.33 -2.50
CA GLU A 265 45.69 -2.81 -2.96
C GLU A 265 45.94 -1.36 -2.55
N GLY A 266 44.91 -0.57 -2.27
CA GLY A 266 45.02 0.87 -2.00
C GLY A 266 45.35 1.19 -0.54
N VAL A 267 44.43 0.89 0.38
CA VAL A 267 44.49 1.35 1.78
C VAL A 267 45.63 0.70 2.57
N PHE A 268 45.99 -0.53 2.19
CA PHE A 268 47.01 -1.34 2.87
C PHE A 268 48.36 -1.36 2.15
N ARG A 269 48.54 -0.58 1.07
CA ARG A 269 49.84 -0.51 0.41
C ARG A 269 50.85 0.23 1.28
N SER A 270 52.05 -0.34 1.36
CA SER A 270 53.21 0.36 1.91
C SER A 270 53.40 1.69 1.16
N PRO A 271 53.69 2.80 1.86
CA PRO A 271 53.81 4.11 1.22
C PRO A 271 54.79 4.07 0.04
N TYR A 272 54.33 4.54 -1.12
CA TYR A 272 55.20 4.82 -2.25
C TYR A 272 56.25 5.87 -1.87
N GLY A 273 57.48 5.70 -2.37
CA GLY A 273 58.58 6.65 -2.18
C GLY A 273 59.73 6.19 -1.31
N LEU A 274 59.79 4.89 -0.94
CA LEU A 274 61.00 4.33 -0.33
C LEU A 274 62.17 4.40 -1.32
N SER A 275 63.20 5.17 -0.99
CA SER A 275 64.42 5.17 -1.77
C SER A 275 65.15 3.82 -1.59
N LYS A 276 66.12 3.55 -2.48
CA LYS A 276 66.97 2.35 -2.36
C LYS A 276 67.70 2.31 -1.01
N GLU A 277 68.06 3.48 -0.47
CA GLU A 277 68.70 3.64 0.83
C GLU A 277 67.74 3.35 2.00
N ASP A 278 66.49 3.80 1.91
CA ASP A 278 65.48 3.52 2.94
C ASP A 278 65.16 2.03 3.03
N THR A 279 65.14 1.35 1.88
CA THR A 279 64.91 -0.10 1.80
C THR A 279 66.05 -0.89 2.45
N ILE A 280 67.30 -0.46 2.28
CA ILE A 280 68.48 -1.07 2.92
C ILE A 280 68.41 -0.87 4.44
N LYS A 281 68.08 0.34 4.91
CA LYS A 281 67.94 0.64 6.34
C LYS A 281 66.85 -0.19 7.02
N ILE A 282 65.71 -0.40 6.36
CA ILE A 282 64.62 -1.24 6.90
C ILE A 282 65.07 -2.71 7.01
N LYS A 283 65.84 -3.20 6.03
CA LYS A 283 66.37 -4.56 6.01
C LYS A 283 67.44 -4.78 7.09
N GLU A 284 68.33 -3.81 7.29
CA GLU A 284 69.35 -3.83 8.35
C GLU A 284 68.74 -3.69 9.76
N ALA A 285 67.72 -2.86 9.91
CA ALA A 285 67.02 -2.65 11.19
C ALA A 285 66.15 -3.84 11.62
N ASN A 286 65.96 -4.85 10.76
CA ASN A 286 65.24 -6.09 11.04
C ASN A 286 63.88 -5.86 11.73
N ILE A 287 63.16 -4.83 11.27
CA ILE A 287 61.92 -4.35 11.88
C ILE A 287 60.82 -5.38 11.61
N ARG A 288 60.60 -6.29 12.56
CA ARG A 288 59.54 -7.29 12.49
C ARG A 288 58.18 -6.76 12.95
N ASN A 289 58.17 -5.81 13.88
CA ASN A 289 56.99 -5.13 14.39
C ASN A 289 57.39 -3.74 14.92
N TYR A 290 56.60 -2.72 14.64
CA TYR A 290 56.75 -1.38 15.22
C TYR A 290 55.41 -0.91 15.81
N ASN A 291 55.47 -0.20 16.94
CA ASN A 291 54.28 0.35 17.58
C ASN A 291 54.04 1.78 17.08
N ILE A 292 52.96 1.95 16.31
CA ILE A 292 52.56 3.23 15.69
C ILE A 292 52.26 4.28 16.77
N ASP A 293 51.65 3.89 17.89
CA ASP A 293 51.26 4.80 18.97
C ASP A 293 52.47 5.37 19.70
N SER A 294 53.50 4.54 19.93
CA SER A 294 54.78 5.02 20.48
C SER A 294 55.47 6.01 19.54
N LEU A 295 55.52 5.71 18.23
CA LEU A 295 56.12 6.60 17.24
C LEU A 295 55.38 7.94 17.15
N TYR A 296 54.05 7.88 17.20
CA TYR A 296 53.21 9.08 17.24
C TYR A 296 53.45 9.91 18.49
N ASN A 297 53.54 9.28 19.67
CA ASN A 297 53.71 9.98 20.94
C ASN A 297 55.05 10.71 21.06
N ILE A 298 56.12 10.16 20.46
CA ILE A 298 57.46 10.76 20.45
C ILE A 298 57.57 11.91 19.42
N ALA A 299 56.65 12.01 18.46
CA ALA A 299 56.72 13.02 17.40
C ALA A 299 56.48 14.46 17.93
N PRO A 300 57.14 15.49 17.34
CA PRO A 300 56.87 16.90 17.64
C PRO A 300 55.42 17.32 17.38
N LEU A 301 54.93 18.35 18.09
CA LEU A 301 53.54 18.83 18.01
C LEU A 301 53.10 19.15 16.56
N MET A 302 53.95 19.86 15.81
CA MET A 302 53.72 20.17 14.38
C MET A 302 53.54 18.91 13.52
N GLN A 303 54.33 17.86 13.80
CA GLN A 303 54.27 16.61 13.06
C GLN A 303 53.06 15.78 13.44
N LYS A 304 52.66 15.79 14.73
CA LYS A 304 51.40 15.20 15.20
C LYS A 304 50.19 15.82 14.48
N GLN A 305 50.13 17.15 14.40
CA GLN A 305 49.05 17.85 13.70
C GLN A 305 49.00 17.50 12.20
N LYS A 306 50.15 17.43 11.52
CA LYS A 306 50.24 17.03 10.11
C LYS A 306 49.82 15.57 9.89
N ILE A 307 50.19 14.66 10.80
CA ILE A 307 49.78 13.26 10.74
C ILE A 307 48.27 13.14 10.91
N ILE A 308 47.68 13.81 11.91
CA ILE A 308 46.23 13.81 12.13
C ILE A 308 45.50 14.39 10.93
N SER A 309 45.88 15.58 10.44
CA SER A 309 45.17 16.22 9.33
C SER A 309 45.30 15.41 8.03
N GLY A 310 46.47 14.83 7.76
CA GLY A 310 46.67 13.93 6.63
C GLY A 310 45.88 12.62 6.75
N ALA A 311 45.79 12.05 7.94
CA ALA A 311 45.00 10.85 8.21
C ALA A 311 43.50 11.14 8.08
N ALA A 312 43.02 12.24 8.68
CA ALA A 312 41.64 12.68 8.59
C ALA A 312 41.23 12.91 7.13
N GLY A 313 42.01 13.69 6.36
CA GLY A 313 41.74 13.93 4.94
C GLY A 313 41.76 12.65 4.10
N ARG A 314 42.65 11.69 4.39
CA ARG A 314 42.64 10.38 3.71
C ARG A 314 41.40 9.56 4.04
N VAL A 315 40.99 9.53 5.30
CA VAL A 315 39.78 8.81 5.74
C VAL A 315 38.53 9.45 5.13
N GLU A 316 38.44 10.77 5.09
CA GLU A 316 37.32 11.49 4.47
C GLU A 316 37.24 11.20 2.96
N ASN A 317 38.37 11.28 2.25
CA ASN A 317 38.43 10.96 0.82
C ASN A 317 38.04 9.49 0.55
N LEU A 318 38.54 8.57 1.36
CA LEU A 318 38.22 7.15 1.24
C LEU A 318 36.74 6.88 1.54
N ALA A 319 36.19 7.51 2.59
CA ALA A 319 34.79 7.38 2.93
C ALA A 319 33.89 7.90 1.80
N SER A 320 34.24 9.03 1.19
CA SER A 320 33.54 9.60 0.03
C SER A 320 33.58 8.66 -1.17
N ASP A 321 34.76 8.12 -1.50
CA ASP A 321 34.93 7.15 -2.60
C ASP A 321 34.13 5.86 -2.36
N LEU A 322 34.19 5.29 -1.16
CA LEU A 322 33.41 4.10 -0.80
C LEU A 322 31.90 4.36 -0.86
N THR A 323 31.46 5.55 -0.46
CA THR A 323 30.05 5.95 -0.54
C THR A 323 29.60 6.06 -2.01
N PHE A 324 30.43 6.60 -2.89
CA PHE A 324 30.13 6.65 -4.32
C PHE A 324 30.08 5.25 -4.95
N LYS A 325 31.03 4.38 -4.60
CA LYS A 325 31.05 2.97 -5.02
C LYS A 325 29.83 2.20 -4.49
N SER A 326 29.40 2.46 -3.26
CA SER A 326 28.18 1.83 -2.71
C SER A 326 26.93 2.26 -3.46
N TYR A 327 26.78 3.54 -3.82
CA TYR A 327 25.63 3.97 -4.64
C TYR A 327 25.59 3.29 -6.01
N THR A 328 26.74 3.07 -6.63
CA THR A 328 26.83 2.36 -7.92
C THR A 328 26.36 0.91 -7.78
N MET A 329 26.80 0.22 -6.73
CA MET A 329 26.39 -1.16 -6.44
C MET A 329 24.92 -1.28 -6.05
N GLU A 330 24.44 -0.40 -5.16
CA GLU A 330 23.04 -0.36 -4.75
C GLU A 330 22.11 -0.07 -5.93
N GLY A 331 22.52 0.80 -6.86
CA GLY A 331 21.78 1.10 -8.08
C GLY A 331 21.66 -0.11 -9.02
N ASN A 332 22.76 -0.86 -9.21
CA ASN A 332 22.74 -2.11 -9.98
C ASN A 332 21.84 -3.15 -9.32
N ASP A 333 22.01 -3.39 -8.01
CA ASP A 333 21.23 -4.38 -7.27
C ASP A 333 19.74 -4.02 -7.24
N TYR A 334 19.40 -2.75 -7.07
CA TYR A 334 18.02 -2.27 -7.12
C TYR A 334 17.39 -2.53 -8.49
N SER A 335 18.14 -2.27 -9.56
CA SER A 335 17.70 -2.52 -10.94
C SER A 335 17.53 -4.01 -11.20
N MET A 336 18.46 -4.85 -10.72
CA MET A 336 18.39 -6.30 -10.79
C MET A 336 17.16 -6.84 -10.05
N ARG A 337 16.94 -6.42 -8.80
CA ARG A 337 15.77 -6.82 -8.00
C ARG A 337 14.45 -6.46 -8.70
N LYS A 338 14.35 -5.29 -9.33
CA LYS A 338 13.17 -4.92 -10.12
C LYS A 338 12.89 -5.88 -11.27
N HIS A 339 13.93 -6.34 -11.97
CA HIS A 339 13.78 -7.29 -13.07
C HIS A 339 13.37 -8.68 -12.56
N GLU A 340 13.98 -9.16 -11.48
CA GLU A 340 13.58 -10.42 -10.83
C GLU A 340 12.14 -10.38 -10.31
N ILE A 341 11.73 -9.24 -9.73
CA ILE A 341 10.36 -9.05 -9.25
C ILE A 341 9.37 -9.16 -10.41
N GLU A 342 9.60 -8.44 -11.51
CA GLU A 342 8.72 -8.50 -12.69
C GLU A 342 8.66 -9.91 -13.29
N TRP A 343 9.78 -10.64 -13.28
CA TRP A 343 9.84 -12.04 -13.71
C TRP A 343 8.90 -12.91 -12.88
N HIS A 344 8.98 -12.83 -11.54
CA HIS A 344 8.09 -13.59 -10.67
C HIS A 344 6.62 -13.13 -10.73
N LYS A 345 6.37 -11.82 -10.85
CA LYS A 345 5.00 -11.27 -10.91
C LYS A 345 4.20 -11.81 -12.09
N LYS A 346 4.85 -12.03 -13.25
CA LYS A 346 4.20 -12.64 -14.42
C LYS A 346 3.59 -14.01 -14.09
N ILE A 347 4.26 -14.78 -13.23
CA ILE A 347 3.80 -16.10 -12.77
C ILE A 347 2.74 -15.93 -11.66
N THR A 348 3.04 -15.16 -10.61
CA THR A 348 2.17 -15.09 -9.42
C THR A 348 0.81 -14.46 -9.73
N ILE A 349 0.76 -13.41 -10.55
CA ILE A 349 -0.52 -12.78 -10.95
C ILE A 349 -1.34 -13.78 -11.78
N SER A 350 -0.71 -14.54 -12.67
CA SER A 350 -1.41 -15.57 -13.45
C SER A 350 -1.97 -16.67 -12.53
N LEU A 351 -1.15 -17.19 -11.62
CA LEU A 351 -1.52 -18.24 -10.66
C LEU A 351 -2.58 -17.77 -9.65
N SER A 352 -2.60 -16.47 -9.31
CA SER A 352 -3.58 -15.91 -8.38
C SER A 352 -5.02 -16.14 -8.84
N CYS A 353 -5.28 -16.20 -10.16
CA CYS A 353 -6.59 -16.52 -10.72
C CYS A 353 -7.13 -17.87 -10.21
N LEU A 354 -6.26 -18.87 -10.12
CA LEU A 354 -6.60 -20.20 -9.62
C LEU A 354 -6.80 -20.18 -8.10
N VAL A 355 -5.92 -19.51 -7.36
CA VAL A 355 -6.03 -19.36 -5.90
C VAL A 355 -7.35 -18.68 -5.52
N PHE A 356 -7.69 -17.57 -6.19
CA PHE A 356 -8.93 -16.85 -5.96
C PHE A 356 -10.18 -17.64 -6.35
N PHE A 357 -10.13 -18.47 -7.38
CA PHE A 357 -11.22 -19.39 -7.70
C PHE A 357 -11.47 -20.40 -6.57
N PHE A 358 -10.40 -21.02 -6.04
CA PHE A 358 -10.50 -21.98 -4.92
C PHE A 358 -10.85 -21.33 -3.57
N ILE A 359 -10.73 -20.01 -3.45
CA ILE A 359 -11.27 -19.26 -2.32
C ILE A 359 -12.74 -18.94 -2.57
N GLY A 360 -13.07 -18.40 -3.75
CA GLY A 360 -14.39 -17.89 -4.07
C GLY A 360 -15.48 -18.95 -4.21
N ALA A 361 -15.19 -20.05 -4.91
CA ALA A 361 -16.17 -21.13 -5.11
C ALA A 361 -16.69 -21.75 -3.80
N PRO A 362 -15.84 -22.17 -2.83
CA PRO A 362 -16.34 -22.72 -1.58
C PRO A 362 -17.01 -21.66 -0.69
N LEU A 363 -16.52 -20.41 -0.66
CA LEU A 363 -17.16 -19.33 0.08
C LEU A 363 -18.55 -18.99 -0.47
N GLY A 364 -18.71 -19.00 -1.79
CA GLY A 364 -19.99 -18.74 -2.46
C GLY A 364 -21.04 -19.77 -2.04
N GLY A 365 -20.69 -21.06 -2.07
CA GLY A 365 -21.60 -22.13 -1.64
C GLY A 365 -21.97 -22.11 -0.14
N ILE A 366 -21.16 -21.44 0.69
CA ILE A 366 -21.42 -21.26 2.13
C ILE A 366 -22.35 -20.07 2.37
N ILE A 367 -22.17 -18.96 1.65
CA ILE A 367 -22.94 -17.72 1.80
C ILE A 367 -24.27 -17.87 1.02
N ARG A 368 -25.18 -18.70 1.54
CA ARG A 368 -26.47 -19.05 0.91
C ARG A 368 -27.55 -17.96 1.02
N LYS A 369 -27.37 -16.99 1.92
CA LYS A 369 -28.35 -15.92 2.22
C LYS A 369 -27.65 -14.57 2.32
N GLY A 370 -28.13 -13.57 1.56
CA GLY A 370 -27.59 -12.21 1.60
C GLY A 370 -27.77 -11.34 0.35
N GLY A 371 -28.46 -11.82 -0.69
CA GLY A 371 -28.59 -11.12 -1.97
C GLY A 371 -27.25 -10.88 -2.67
N LEU A 372 -27.26 -10.13 -3.78
CA LEU A 372 -26.05 -9.84 -4.57
C LEU A 372 -24.97 -9.05 -3.79
N GLY A 373 -25.32 -8.39 -2.67
CA GLY A 373 -24.41 -7.51 -1.93
C GLY A 373 -23.37 -8.23 -1.05
N MET A 374 -23.76 -9.30 -0.34
CA MET A 374 -22.86 -9.99 0.60
C MET A 374 -21.65 -10.66 -0.09
N PRO A 375 -21.80 -11.37 -1.22
CA PRO A 375 -20.66 -11.91 -1.96
C PRO A 375 -19.68 -10.83 -2.42
N VAL A 376 -20.18 -9.67 -2.85
CA VAL A 376 -19.35 -8.54 -3.29
C VAL A 376 -18.52 -8.00 -2.13
N ILE A 377 -19.13 -7.75 -0.97
CA ILE A 377 -18.40 -7.24 0.21
C ILE A 377 -17.29 -8.19 0.64
N VAL A 378 -17.59 -9.50 0.71
CA VAL A 378 -16.59 -10.52 1.07
C VAL A 378 -15.46 -10.59 0.04
N SER A 379 -15.79 -10.51 -1.26
CA SER A 379 -14.79 -10.50 -2.33
C SER A 379 -13.84 -9.29 -2.23
N VAL A 380 -14.39 -8.11 -1.96
CA VAL A 380 -13.63 -6.87 -1.83
C VAL A 380 -12.73 -6.93 -0.61
N LEU A 381 -13.23 -7.41 0.54
CA LEU A 381 -12.42 -7.55 1.75
C LEU A 381 -11.24 -8.52 1.54
N LEU A 382 -11.49 -9.69 0.96
CA LEU A 382 -10.44 -10.67 0.66
C LEU A 382 -9.40 -10.10 -0.33
N PHE A 383 -9.86 -9.35 -1.33
CA PHE A 383 -8.98 -8.71 -2.29
C PHE A 383 -8.14 -7.58 -1.66
N ILE A 384 -8.71 -6.81 -0.73
CA ILE A 384 -7.95 -5.80 0.05
C ILE A 384 -6.86 -6.47 0.87
N VAL A 385 -7.16 -7.57 1.57
CA VAL A 385 -6.16 -8.32 2.35
C VAL A 385 -5.06 -8.85 1.45
N TYR A 386 -5.41 -9.44 0.31
CA TYR A 386 -4.45 -9.86 -0.72
C TYR A 386 -3.56 -8.69 -1.16
N TYR A 387 -4.16 -7.57 -1.55
CA TYR A 387 -3.47 -6.41 -2.10
C TYR A 387 -2.48 -5.80 -1.09
N ILE A 388 -2.86 -5.76 0.19
CA ILE A 388 -1.98 -5.30 1.26
C ILE A 388 -0.77 -6.23 1.39
N ILE A 389 -0.98 -7.54 1.49
CA ILE A 389 0.11 -8.52 1.65
C ILE A 389 1.03 -8.50 0.42
N ASP A 390 0.45 -8.47 -0.79
CA ASP A 390 1.19 -8.45 -2.05
C ASP A 390 2.06 -7.18 -2.17
N ASN A 391 1.50 -6.01 -1.89
CA ASN A 391 2.27 -4.76 -1.92
C ASN A 391 3.35 -4.68 -0.83
N THR A 392 3.08 -5.22 0.37
CA THR A 392 4.10 -5.31 1.42
C THR A 392 5.24 -6.21 0.97
N GLY A 393 4.94 -7.40 0.43
CA GLY A 393 5.95 -8.32 -0.11
C GLY A 393 6.76 -7.71 -1.26
N TYR A 394 6.09 -7.07 -2.21
CA TYR A 394 6.70 -6.32 -3.30
C TYR A 394 7.66 -5.23 -2.79
N LYS A 395 7.22 -4.43 -1.80
CA LYS A 395 8.05 -3.35 -1.24
C LYS A 395 9.27 -3.90 -0.52
N MET A 396 9.10 -4.94 0.30
CA MET A 396 10.21 -5.57 1.03
C MET A 396 11.25 -6.22 0.09
N ALA A 397 10.79 -6.84 -1.00
CA ALA A 397 11.67 -7.37 -2.04
C ALA A 397 12.41 -6.27 -2.81
N ARG A 398 11.69 -5.22 -3.24
CA ARG A 398 12.27 -4.11 -4.01
C ARG A 398 13.35 -3.38 -3.22
N ASP A 399 13.09 -3.12 -1.95
CA ASP A 399 13.99 -2.41 -1.04
C ASP A 399 15.15 -3.31 -0.53
N GLY A 400 15.25 -4.57 -0.99
CA GLY A 400 16.35 -5.48 -0.66
C GLY A 400 16.33 -6.05 0.76
N LYS A 401 15.24 -5.84 1.51
CA LYS A 401 15.09 -6.34 2.88
C LYS A 401 14.80 -7.85 2.90
N TRP A 402 14.01 -8.31 1.93
CA TRP A 402 13.68 -9.72 1.74
C TRP A 402 14.23 -10.21 0.40
N ILE A 403 14.51 -11.51 0.32
CA ILE A 403 14.85 -12.16 -0.95
C ILE A 403 13.66 -12.05 -1.90
N VAL A 404 13.92 -11.74 -3.18
CA VAL A 404 12.89 -11.40 -4.16
C VAL A 404 11.81 -12.47 -4.29
N TRP A 405 12.19 -13.74 -4.43
CA TRP A 405 11.22 -14.83 -4.56
C TRP A 405 10.32 -14.95 -3.31
N MET A 406 10.86 -14.75 -2.10
CA MET A 406 10.05 -14.80 -0.88
C MET A 406 9.02 -13.67 -0.86
N GLY A 407 9.47 -12.44 -1.14
CA GLY A 407 8.60 -11.26 -1.11
C GLY A 407 7.45 -11.35 -2.12
N VAL A 408 7.73 -11.73 -3.36
CA VAL A 408 6.69 -11.79 -4.42
C VAL A 408 5.72 -12.96 -4.21
N TRP A 409 6.17 -14.08 -3.67
CA TRP A 409 5.30 -15.25 -3.45
C TRP A 409 4.56 -15.22 -2.11
N THR A 410 4.82 -14.24 -1.25
CA THR A 410 4.22 -14.14 0.10
C THR A 410 2.69 -14.18 0.05
N SER A 411 2.07 -13.42 -0.85
CA SER A 411 0.61 -13.37 -1.00
C SER A 411 0.02 -14.74 -1.37
N THR A 412 0.66 -15.44 -2.31
CA THR A 412 0.27 -16.78 -2.74
C THR A 412 0.50 -17.82 -1.65
N ALA A 413 1.62 -17.73 -0.92
CA ALA A 413 1.96 -18.62 0.18
C ALA A 413 0.96 -18.54 1.34
N VAL A 414 0.37 -17.36 1.58
CA VAL A 414 -0.68 -17.18 2.61
C VAL A 414 -2.06 -17.62 2.10
N LEU A 415 -2.41 -17.28 0.86
CA LEU A 415 -3.76 -17.52 0.34
C LEU A 415 -4.00 -18.93 -0.20
N ALA A 416 -2.98 -19.60 -0.74
CA ALA A 416 -3.15 -20.96 -1.27
C ALA A 416 -3.53 -21.99 -0.19
N PRO A 417 -2.93 -21.99 1.02
CA PRO A 417 -3.38 -22.81 2.13
C PRO A 417 -4.81 -22.46 2.57
N LEU A 418 -5.17 -21.18 2.59
CA LEU A 418 -6.52 -20.73 2.94
C LEU A 418 -7.55 -21.25 1.91
N GLY A 419 -7.29 -21.11 0.62
CA GLY A 419 -8.17 -21.63 -0.44
C GLY A 419 -8.30 -23.15 -0.38
N THR A 420 -7.19 -23.86 -0.13
CA THR A 420 -7.19 -25.31 0.04
C THR A 420 -8.02 -25.73 1.27
N PHE A 421 -7.82 -25.05 2.40
CA PHE A 421 -8.56 -25.29 3.64
C PHE A 421 -10.06 -25.04 3.46
N LEU A 422 -10.45 -23.92 2.84
CA LEU A 422 -11.85 -23.58 2.57
C LEU A 422 -12.50 -24.61 1.63
N THR A 423 -11.79 -25.01 0.57
CA THR A 423 -12.25 -26.03 -0.38
C THR A 423 -12.47 -27.37 0.32
N TYR A 424 -11.49 -27.83 1.11
CA TYR A 424 -11.58 -29.08 1.87
C TYR A 424 -12.75 -29.06 2.86
N LYS A 425 -12.91 -27.95 3.59
CA LYS A 425 -13.95 -27.83 4.62
C LYS A 425 -15.36 -27.71 4.03
N SER A 426 -15.51 -26.99 2.92
CA SER A 426 -16.79 -26.90 2.18
C SER A 426 -17.21 -28.25 1.59
N ASN A 427 -16.25 -29.10 1.23
CA ASN A 427 -16.54 -30.47 0.79
C ASN A 427 -17.06 -31.37 1.93
N LYS A 428 -16.65 -31.14 3.18
CA LYS A 428 -17.03 -31.95 4.36
C LYS A 428 -18.25 -31.43 5.14
N ASP A 429 -18.96 -30.40 4.65
CA ASP A 429 -20.12 -29.75 5.32
C ASP A 429 -19.88 -29.46 6.82
N SER A 430 -18.64 -29.07 7.16
CA SER A 430 -18.29 -28.87 8.57
C SER A 430 -18.99 -27.65 9.16
N VAL A 431 -19.72 -27.89 10.27
CA VAL A 431 -20.47 -26.90 11.08
C VAL A 431 -19.63 -25.69 11.53
N VAL A 432 -18.30 -25.79 11.52
CA VAL A 432 -17.37 -24.74 11.93
C VAL A 432 -17.32 -23.55 10.93
N LEU A 433 -18.09 -23.56 9.84
CA LEU A 433 -18.31 -22.39 8.95
C LEU A 433 -19.80 -22.11 8.76
N ASN A 434 -20.57 -22.13 9.85
CA ASN A 434 -21.96 -21.70 9.79
C ASN A 434 -21.99 -20.17 9.64
N ALA A 435 -22.27 -19.66 8.44
CA ALA A 435 -22.33 -18.23 8.15
C ALA A 435 -23.28 -17.49 9.12
N ASP A 436 -24.37 -18.15 9.53
CA ASP A 436 -25.30 -17.65 10.54
C ASP A 436 -24.67 -17.55 11.93
N ALA A 437 -23.77 -18.47 12.32
CA ALA A 437 -23.05 -18.38 13.58
C ALA A 437 -22.05 -17.22 13.59
N TYR A 438 -21.32 -17.00 12.49
CA TYR A 438 -20.40 -15.87 12.35
C TYR A 438 -21.15 -14.53 12.22
N MET A 439 -22.28 -14.51 11.51
CA MET A 439 -23.14 -13.34 11.40
C MET A 439 -23.80 -13.01 12.75
N ASN A 440 -24.26 -14.01 13.49
CA ASN A 440 -24.81 -13.83 14.84
C ASN A 440 -23.72 -13.43 15.84
N TRP A 441 -22.50 -13.98 15.71
CA TRP A 441 -21.33 -13.53 16.46
C TRP A 441 -20.97 -12.08 16.12
N PHE A 442 -20.98 -11.70 14.84
CA PHE A 442 -20.72 -10.33 14.41
C PHE A 442 -21.83 -9.35 14.84
N ARG A 443 -23.12 -9.72 14.73
CA ARG A 443 -24.25 -8.96 15.28
C ARG A 443 -24.14 -8.81 16.79
N ARG A 444 -23.73 -9.87 17.51
CA ARG A 444 -23.40 -9.84 18.95
C ARG A 444 -22.18 -8.96 19.26
N ILE A 445 -21.24 -8.78 18.34
CA ILE A 445 -20.07 -7.89 18.52
C ILE A 445 -20.41 -6.43 18.20
N VAL A 446 -21.21 -6.19 17.16
CA VAL A 446 -21.62 -4.84 16.71
C VAL A 446 -22.81 -4.30 17.51
N GLY A 447 -23.50 -5.14 18.30
CA GLY A 447 -24.55 -4.71 19.22
C GLY A 447 -25.91 -4.48 18.57
N ILE A 448 -26.17 -5.12 17.43
CA ILE A 448 -27.49 -5.11 16.79
C ILE A 448 -28.43 -5.97 17.65
N ARG A 449 -29.54 -5.39 18.13
CA ARG A 449 -30.51 -6.06 19.02
C ARG A 449 -31.05 -7.33 18.36
N SER A 450 -30.89 -8.47 19.00
CA SER A 450 -31.55 -9.71 18.59
C SER A 450 -33.04 -9.64 18.96
N VAL A 451 -33.90 -9.78 17.95
CA VAL A 451 -35.36 -9.89 18.14
C VAL A 451 -35.69 -11.31 18.57
N ARG A 452 -36.68 -11.49 19.46
CA ARG A 452 -37.15 -12.83 19.86
C ARG A 452 -37.96 -13.44 18.71
N HIS A 453 -37.81 -14.75 18.52
CA HIS A 453 -38.55 -15.51 17.51
C HIS A 453 -39.37 -16.61 18.21
N LEU A 454 -40.42 -16.19 18.91
CA LEU A 454 -41.43 -17.07 19.48
C LEU A 454 -42.48 -17.36 18.40
N PHE A 455 -42.87 -18.63 18.29
CA PHE A 455 -43.91 -19.11 17.38
C PHE A 455 -45.13 -19.55 18.19
N LYS A 456 -46.32 -19.45 17.59
CA LYS A 456 -47.55 -19.97 18.22
C LYS A 456 -47.43 -21.48 18.39
N LYS A 457 -47.55 -21.97 19.62
CA LYS A 457 -47.53 -23.42 19.92
C LYS A 457 -48.86 -24.05 19.46
N GLU A 458 -48.79 -25.23 18.86
CA GLU A 458 -49.96 -25.97 18.39
C GLU A 458 -50.73 -26.64 19.54
N VAL A 459 -50.04 -26.96 20.64
CA VAL A 459 -50.61 -27.53 21.88
C VAL A 459 -50.07 -26.76 23.08
N ILE A 460 -50.96 -26.28 23.93
CA ILE A 460 -50.66 -25.59 25.18
C ILE A 460 -51.13 -26.50 26.31
N ILE A 461 -50.21 -26.91 27.20
CA ILE A 461 -50.48 -27.83 28.31
C ILE A 461 -51.02 -27.06 29.52
N ASP A 462 -50.44 -25.88 29.81
CA ASP A 462 -50.85 -24.99 30.89
C ASP A 462 -51.04 -23.57 30.33
N ASP A 463 -52.22 -22.98 30.56
CA ASP A 463 -52.49 -21.58 30.19
C ASP A 463 -51.76 -20.61 31.17
N PRO A 464 -51.24 -19.46 30.70
CA PRO A 464 -50.57 -18.48 31.56
C PRO A 464 -51.52 -17.91 32.63
N ASP A 465 -51.02 -17.66 33.85
CA ASP A 465 -51.81 -17.01 34.92
C ASP A 465 -51.91 -15.49 34.70
N TYR A 466 -52.92 -15.07 33.95
CA TYR A 466 -53.14 -13.66 33.59
C TYR A 466 -53.43 -12.74 34.79
N ASN A 467 -53.76 -13.27 35.97
CA ASN A 467 -54.02 -12.45 37.16
C ASN A 467 -52.72 -12.15 37.93
N ARG A 468 -51.76 -13.08 37.93
CA ARG A 468 -50.47 -12.94 38.62
C ARG A 468 -49.44 -12.19 37.78
N ILE A 469 -49.39 -12.46 36.48
CA ILE A 469 -48.37 -11.95 35.55
C ILE A 469 -48.22 -10.40 35.58
N PRO A 470 -49.30 -9.59 35.62
CA PRO A 470 -49.15 -8.13 35.71
C PRO A 470 -48.41 -7.67 36.96
N ALA A 471 -48.71 -8.28 38.12
CA ALA A 471 -48.03 -7.96 39.38
C ALA A 471 -46.55 -8.39 39.35
N ASP A 472 -46.25 -9.55 38.76
CA ASP A 472 -44.88 -10.04 38.58
C ASP A 472 -44.06 -9.15 37.62
N LEU A 473 -44.70 -8.62 36.57
CA LEU A 473 -44.09 -7.67 35.63
C LEU A 473 -43.82 -6.30 36.27
N GLU A 474 -44.73 -5.81 37.12
CA GLU A 474 -44.53 -4.59 37.91
C GLU A 474 -43.38 -4.76 38.92
N ALA A 475 -43.34 -5.90 39.61
CA ALA A 475 -42.25 -6.24 40.54
C ALA A 475 -40.91 -6.35 39.80
N LEU A 476 -40.88 -7.00 38.62
CA LEU A 476 -39.70 -7.06 37.77
C LEU A 476 -39.26 -5.67 37.33
N THR A 477 -40.21 -4.80 36.96
CA THR A 477 -39.92 -3.41 36.57
C THR A 477 -39.34 -2.61 37.74
N ALA A 478 -39.81 -2.84 38.96
CA ALA A 478 -39.27 -2.23 40.18
C ALA A 478 -37.83 -2.72 40.47
N ASP A 479 -37.59 -4.04 40.43
CA ASP A 479 -36.25 -4.66 40.59
C ASP A 479 -35.24 -4.04 39.62
N CYS A 480 -35.68 -3.83 38.39
CA CYS A 480 -34.86 -3.27 37.33
C CYS A 480 -34.55 -1.78 37.50
N ARG A 481 -35.52 -0.99 38.00
CA ARG A 481 -35.30 0.43 38.35
C ARG A 481 -34.35 0.57 39.54
N MET A 482 -34.48 -0.31 40.54
CA MET A 482 -33.57 -0.38 41.68
C MET A 482 -32.14 -0.71 41.22
N TYR A 483 -31.97 -1.73 40.39
CA TYR A 483 -30.68 -2.08 39.81
C TYR A 483 -30.06 -0.93 38.99
N ALA A 484 -30.86 -0.27 38.15
CA ALA A 484 -30.39 0.86 37.33
C ALA A 484 -29.93 2.08 38.16
N SER A 485 -30.63 2.37 39.26
CA SER A 485 -30.27 3.47 40.17
C SER A 485 -29.01 3.16 40.99
N LYS A 486 -28.89 1.91 41.50
CA LYS A 486 -27.73 1.43 42.26
C LYS A 486 -26.45 1.46 41.43
N ASN A 487 -26.51 1.00 40.18
CA ASN A 487 -25.36 0.91 39.28
C ASN A 487 -25.14 2.13 38.36
N ARG A 488 -25.95 3.19 38.52
CA ARG A 488 -25.83 4.47 37.78
C ARG A 488 -25.71 4.29 36.26
N LEU A 489 -26.50 3.38 35.67
CA LEU A 489 -26.43 3.00 34.24
C LEU A 489 -26.68 4.16 33.26
N THR A 490 -27.18 5.29 33.73
CA THR A 490 -27.38 6.52 32.93
C THR A 490 -26.11 7.35 32.72
N LYS A 491 -25.04 7.10 33.50
CA LYS A 491 -23.75 7.79 33.37
C LYS A 491 -22.71 6.91 32.66
N ALA A 492 -21.72 7.55 32.04
CA ALA A 492 -20.62 6.83 31.39
C ALA A 492 -19.84 6.02 32.44
N PRO A 493 -19.60 4.71 32.21
CA PRO A 493 -18.81 3.88 33.13
C PRO A 493 -17.34 4.35 33.15
N ASN A 494 -16.64 4.12 34.25
CA ASN A 494 -15.20 4.42 34.30
C ASN A 494 -14.43 3.42 33.43
N TYR A 495 -13.67 3.92 32.45
CA TYR A 495 -12.94 3.10 31.47
C TYR A 495 -12.04 2.04 32.13
N PHE A 496 -11.22 2.42 33.13
CA PHE A 496 -10.29 1.48 33.75
C PHE A 496 -10.99 0.42 34.61
N ARG A 497 -12.02 0.81 35.36
CA ARG A 497 -12.81 -0.12 36.19
C ARG A 497 -13.57 -1.16 35.36
N LEU A 498 -14.01 -0.75 34.15
CA LEU A 498 -14.71 -1.62 33.21
C LEU A 498 -13.83 -2.78 32.72
N TRP A 499 -12.54 -2.54 32.48
CA TRP A 499 -11.62 -3.55 31.94
C TRP A 499 -10.92 -4.39 33.03
N MET A 500 -10.81 -3.87 34.26
CA MET A 500 -10.06 -4.50 35.36
C MET A 500 -10.92 -5.22 36.41
N SER A 501 -12.25 -5.11 36.36
CA SER A 501 -13.14 -5.77 37.33
C SER A 501 -13.36 -7.26 37.00
N ALA A 502 -13.31 -8.09 38.05
CA ALA A 502 -13.53 -9.55 37.96
C ALA A 502 -14.90 -10.00 38.50
N GLU A 503 -15.73 -9.06 38.97
CA GLU A 503 -17.01 -9.33 39.64
C GLU A 503 -18.05 -9.86 38.64
N LYS A 504 -18.78 -10.91 39.03
CA LYS A 504 -19.96 -11.40 38.29
C LYS A 504 -21.19 -10.62 38.77
N ASP A 505 -22.04 -10.24 37.83
CA ASP A 505 -23.28 -9.52 38.13
C ASP A 505 -24.42 -10.50 38.43
N ASP A 506 -24.38 -11.06 39.63
CA ASP A 506 -25.36 -12.06 40.08
C ASP A 506 -26.78 -11.46 40.21
N GLU A 507 -26.90 -10.15 40.45
CA GLU A 507 -28.18 -9.43 40.48
C GLU A 507 -28.83 -9.39 39.09
N MET A 508 -28.05 -9.08 38.04
CA MET A 508 -28.57 -9.08 36.68
C MET A 508 -28.91 -10.48 36.16
N ILE A 509 -28.13 -11.50 36.58
CA ILE A 509 -28.44 -12.91 36.28
C ILE A 509 -29.82 -13.27 36.85
N ALA A 510 -30.11 -12.88 38.09
CA ALA A 510 -31.40 -13.13 38.73
C ALA A 510 -32.55 -12.39 38.03
N ILE A 511 -32.37 -11.12 37.68
CA ILE A 511 -33.38 -10.33 36.94
C ILE A 511 -33.68 -10.94 35.58
N ASN A 512 -32.65 -11.34 34.83
CA ASN A 512 -32.83 -11.99 33.53
C ASN A 512 -33.52 -13.36 33.68
N GLY A 513 -33.18 -14.14 34.72
CA GLY A 513 -33.84 -15.40 35.02
C GLY A 513 -35.35 -15.24 35.26
N LYS A 514 -35.74 -14.23 36.05
CA LYS A 514 -37.17 -13.88 36.26
C LYS A 514 -37.86 -13.46 34.96
N LEU A 515 -37.18 -12.64 34.13
CA LEU A 515 -37.73 -12.21 32.85
C LEU A 515 -37.96 -13.39 31.90
N GLU A 516 -36.98 -14.26 31.72
CA GLU A 516 -37.09 -15.41 30.81
C GLU A 516 -38.16 -16.40 31.30
N ALA A 517 -38.29 -16.63 32.61
CA ALA A 517 -39.36 -17.46 33.18
C ALA A 517 -40.76 -16.90 32.87
N LEU A 518 -40.97 -15.59 33.03
CA LEU A 518 -42.24 -14.94 32.69
C LEU A 518 -42.52 -14.95 31.19
N VAL A 519 -41.49 -14.78 30.35
CA VAL A 519 -41.62 -14.84 28.90
C VAL A 519 -41.92 -16.26 28.42
N GLU A 520 -41.33 -17.27 29.06
CA GLU A 520 -41.62 -18.69 28.79
C GLU A 520 -43.06 -19.03 29.15
N GLU A 521 -43.55 -18.57 30.31
CA GLU A 521 -44.95 -18.74 30.72
C GLU A 521 -45.89 -18.01 29.75
N MET A 522 -45.64 -16.74 29.42
CA MET A 522 -46.44 -15.98 28.46
C MET A 522 -46.36 -16.50 27.02
N SER A 523 -45.30 -17.24 26.65
CA SER A 523 -45.18 -17.88 25.32
C SER A 523 -46.26 -18.94 25.08
N ASN A 524 -46.91 -19.42 26.15
CA ASN A 524 -48.04 -20.34 26.11
C ASN A 524 -49.38 -19.62 25.85
N THR A 525 -49.38 -18.33 25.48
CA THR A 525 -50.63 -17.61 25.18
C THR A 525 -51.27 -18.01 23.84
N LYS A 526 -52.60 -18.00 23.81
CA LYS A 526 -53.42 -18.19 22.59
C LYS A 526 -53.54 -16.90 21.76
N SER A 527 -53.22 -15.73 22.33
CA SER A 527 -53.38 -14.42 21.68
C SER A 527 -52.20 -14.06 20.78
N ALA A 528 -52.47 -13.83 19.50
CA ALA A 528 -51.46 -13.39 18.53
C ALA A 528 -50.91 -11.97 18.84
N ALA A 529 -51.71 -11.11 19.45
CA ALA A 529 -51.31 -9.76 19.83
C ALA A 529 -50.25 -9.79 20.94
N LEU A 530 -50.45 -10.63 21.97
CA LEU A 530 -49.50 -10.80 23.05
C LEU A 530 -48.20 -11.44 22.56
N LEU A 531 -48.29 -12.44 21.67
CA LEU A 531 -47.12 -13.11 21.10
C LEU A 531 -46.27 -12.17 20.22
N ASN A 532 -46.92 -11.26 19.46
CA ASN A 532 -46.22 -10.21 18.72
C ASN A 532 -45.57 -9.18 19.67
N ALA A 533 -46.23 -8.82 20.78
CA ALA A 533 -45.63 -7.96 21.79
C ALA A 533 -44.40 -8.62 22.45
N LEU A 534 -44.46 -9.91 22.75
CA LEU A 534 -43.34 -10.69 23.30
C LEU A 534 -42.16 -10.80 22.32
N ASN A 535 -42.42 -10.92 21.02
CA ASN A 535 -41.38 -10.93 19.99
C ASN A 535 -40.63 -9.60 19.89
N ASN A 536 -41.34 -8.49 20.12
CA ASN A 536 -40.76 -7.15 20.19
C ASN A 536 -40.13 -6.83 21.56
N TYR A 537 -40.34 -7.69 22.57
CA TYR A 537 -39.79 -7.52 23.91
C TYR A 537 -38.27 -7.79 23.88
N PRO A 538 -37.43 -6.88 24.42
CA PRO A 538 -36.00 -6.96 24.30
C PRO A 538 -35.40 -8.12 25.12
N ILE A 539 -34.39 -8.78 24.55
CA ILE A 539 -33.55 -9.75 25.26
C ILE A 539 -32.52 -8.98 26.07
N ILE A 540 -32.44 -9.27 27.37
CA ILE A 540 -31.48 -8.69 28.30
C ILE A 540 -30.14 -9.46 28.20
N PRO A 541 -29.05 -8.86 27.69
CA PRO A 541 -27.76 -9.53 27.70
C PRO A 541 -27.10 -9.31 29.07
N VAL A 542 -27.06 -10.39 29.86
CA VAL A 542 -26.60 -10.45 31.25
C VAL A 542 -25.19 -9.88 31.49
N SER A 543 -24.31 -9.89 30.48
CA SER A 543 -22.92 -9.40 30.60
C SER A 543 -22.65 -8.06 29.90
N ALA A 544 -23.62 -7.49 29.17
CA ALA A 544 -23.36 -6.38 28.24
C ALA A 544 -23.00 -5.03 28.87
N HIS A 545 -23.20 -4.87 30.18
CA HIS A 545 -22.97 -3.63 30.93
C HIS A 545 -21.73 -3.69 31.82
N VAL A 546 -21.14 -4.89 32.01
CA VAL A 546 -19.99 -5.10 32.89
C VAL A 546 -18.73 -5.44 32.11
N ARG A 547 -18.80 -6.31 31.09
CA ARG A 547 -17.62 -6.70 30.31
C ARG A 547 -17.95 -7.25 28.91
N PRO A 548 -17.10 -7.00 27.90
CA PRO A 548 -17.31 -7.54 26.57
C PRO A 548 -16.95 -9.04 26.44
N PHE A 549 -16.00 -9.56 27.23
CA PHE A 549 -15.60 -10.97 27.20
C PHE A 549 -15.64 -11.61 28.59
N HIS A 550 -15.90 -12.93 28.66
CA HIS A 550 -15.88 -13.69 29.91
C HIS A 550 -14.45 -14.01 30.40
N ILE A 551 -13.46 -13.95 29.51
CA ILE A 551 -12.05 -14.27 29.79
C ILE A 551 -11.31 -12.97 30.17
N TYR A 552 -10.70 -12.96 31.36
CA TYR A 552 -10.05 -11.78 31.93
C TYR A 552 -8.95 -11.19 31.04
N TRP A 553 -8.05 -12.03 30.50
CA TRP A 553 -6.94 -11.56 29.67
C TRP A 553 -7.40 -10.93 28.33
N LEU A 554 -8.50 -11.42 27.75
CA LEU A 554 -9.10 -10.86 26.54
C LEU A 554 -9.68 -9.46 26.79
N ASN A 555 -10.26 -9.22 27.97
CA ASN A 555 -10.69 -7.87 28.37
C ASN A 555 -9.50 -6.94 28.55
N LEU A 556 -8.42 -7.41 29.19
CA LEU A 556 -7.21 -6.61 29.36
C LEU A 556 -6.59 -6.22 28.01
N ALA A 557 -6.46 -7.20 27.09
CA ALA A 557 -5.94 -6.96 25.75
C ALA A 557 -6.82 -5.99 24.94
N ALA A 558 -8.15 -6.16 25.00
CA ALA A 558 -9.08 -5.26 24.33
C ALA A 558 -9.07 -3.83 24.90
N GLY A 559 -8.85 -3.66 26.21
CA GLY A 559 -8.71 -2.36 26.85
C GLY A 559 -7.41 -1.62 26.51
N ILE A 560 -6.32 -2.37 26.27
CA ILE A 560 -5.00 -1.83 25.86
C ILE A 560 -5.01 -1.40 24.39
N ILE A 561 -5.68 -2.16 23.51
CA ILE A 561 -5.75 -1.86 22.08
C ILE A 561 -6.76 -0.72 21.86
N PHE A 562 -6.27 0.52 21.85
CA PHE A 562 -7.08 1.76 21.89
C PHE A 562 -8.27 1.81 20.91
N PRO A 563 -8.15 1.44 19.61
CA PRO A 563 -9.30 1.47 18.68
C PRO A 563 -10.38 0.44 19.03
N VAL A 564 -9.97 -0.72 19.54
CA VAL A 564 -10.85 -1.84 19.90
C VAL A 564 -11.53 -1.56 21.24
N GLY A 565 -10.79 -1.08 22.23
CA GLY A 565 -11.31 -0.72 23.54
C GLY A 565 -12.33 0.42 23.48
N LEU A 566 -12.07 1.45 22.67
CA LEU A 566 -12.97 2.57 22.48
C LEU A 566 -14.30 2.14 21.82
N PHE A 567 -14.25 1.26 20.82
CA PHE A 567 -15.44 0.68 20.19
C PHE A 567 -16.35 -0.04 21.21
N PHE A 568 -15.78 -0.94 22.03
CA PHE A 568 -16.55 -1.66 23.05
C PHE A 568 -17.02 -0.74 24.18
N TYR A 569 -16.23 0.27 24.56
CA TYR A 569 -16.61 1.26 25.57
C TYR A 569 -17.84 2.08 25.15
N PHE A 570 -17.84 2.65 23.93
CA PHE A 570 -18.99 3.38 23.41
C PHE A 570 -20.21 2.47 23.23
N ARG A 571 -20.01 1.19 22.88
CA ARG A 571 -21.09 0.21 22.82
C ARG A 571 -21.72 -0.05 24.19
N ILE A 572 -20.92 -0.27 25.22
CA ILE A 572 -21.39 -0.54 26.59
C ILE A 572 -22.15 0.68 27.12
N TRP A 573 -21.63 1.89 26.87
CA TRP A 573 -22.30 3.14 27.25
C TRP A 573 -23.62 3.39 26.48
N ARG A 574 -23.65 3.11 25.17
CA ARG A 574 -24.88 3.17 24.36
C ARG A 574 -25.92 2.13 24.78
N SER A 575 -25.45 0.94 25.17
CA SER A 575 -26.33 -0.11 25.69
C SER A 575 -26.93 0.36 27.01
N ALA A 576 -26.11 0.79 27.98
CA ALA A 576 -26.49 1.29 29.31
C ALA A 576 -27.47 2.49 29.27
N SER A 577 -27.30 3.43 28.33
CA SER A 577 -28.22 4.56 28.14
C SER A 577 -29.54 4.20 27.44
N GLY A 578 -29.64 3.03 26.81
CA GLY A 578 -30.84 2.54 26.12
C GLY A 578 -31.83 1.75 26.98
N TRP A 579 -31.44 1.34 28.19
CA TRP A 579 -32.29 0.57 29.13
C TRP A 579 -33.50 1.33 29.68
N PRO A 580 -33.46 2.66 29.94
CA PRO A 580 -34.64 3.42 30.39
C PRO A 580 -35.88 3.27 29.49
N LYS A 581 -35.71 3.02 28.19
CA LYS A 581 -36.79 2.76 27.23
C LYS A 581 -37.32 1.33 27.24
N ILE A 582 -36.59 0.39 27.85
CA ILE A 582 -36.98 -1.01 28.01
C ILE A 582 -37.89 -1.16 29.23
N TRP A 583 -37.66 -0.35 30.27
CA TRP A 583 -38.39 -0.35 31.55
C TRP A 583 -39.74 0.40 31.53
N SER A 584 -40.18 0.85 30.35
CA SER A 584 -41.42 1.63 30.16
C SER A 584 -42.43 0.92 29.26
N VAL A 585 -42.23 -0.38 29.00
CA VAL A 585 -43.07 -1.20 28.09
C VAL A 585 -44.00 -2.15 28.87
N SER A 586 -43.99 -2.08 30.21
CA SER A 586 -44.97 -2.73 31.09
C SER A 586 -46.39 -2.24 30.81
#